data_AF-A0A2M9R3F9-F1
#
_entry.id   AF-A0A2M9R3F9-F1
#
_cell.length_a   1.000
_cell.length_b   1.000
_cell.length_c   1.000
_cell.angle_alpha   90.00
_cell.angle_beta   90.00
_cell.angle_gamma   90.00
#
_symmetry.space_group_name_H-M   'P 1'
#
loop_
_entity.id
_entity.type
_entity.pdbx_description
1 polymer ?
#
loop_
_entity_poly.entity_id
_entity_poly.type
_entity_poly.pdbx_seq_one_letter_code
_entity_poly.pdbx_strand_id
1 'polypeptide(L)'
;MKTHTTNYFNTLITVAEDCKVDCGTTPPEKDKKTIANYQFDLLTKKPLKYTSDEVLFTVFSLRNDISASKLNDEKIKFFSKGQPCLRTSPLAKTYGWGIYFDDKGKIKLIDSASDEYQNLIQNQSVNKKPAMKNKR
;
A
#
# COMPACT_ATOMS: atom_id res chain seq x y z
N MET A 1 -15.59 -9.58 -18.75
CA MET A 1 -14.76 -10.01 -17.60
C MET A 1 -14.87 -8.95 -16.52
N LYS A 2 -15.04 -9.33 -15.25
CA LYS A 2 -15.15 -8.36 -14.15
C LYS A 2 -13.75 -7.95 -13.72
N THR A 3 -13.39 -6.69 -13.91
CA THR A 3 -12.11 -6.15 -13.44
C THR A 3 -12.21 -5.91 -11.94
N HIS A 4 -11.32 -6.51 -11.17
CA HIS A 4 -11.22 -6.28 -9.74
C HIS A 4 -10.30 -5.10 -9.46
N THR A 5 -10.69 -4.22 -8.54
CA THR A 5 -9.87 -3.09 -8.07
C THR A 5 -9.66 -3.19 -6.57
N THR A 6 -8.52 -2.70 -6.12
CA THR A 6 -8.12 -2.60 -4.71
C THR A 6 -8.09 -1.16 -4.22
N ASN A 7 -8.53 -0.21 -5.04
CA ASN A 7 -8.53 1.20 -4.70
C ASN A 7 -9.53 1.52 -3.59
N TYR A 8 -9.06 2.28 -2.61
CA TYR A 8 -9.90 2.92 -1.60
C TYR A 8 -9.92 4.42 -1.87
N PHE A 9 -10.93 5.11 -1.35
CA PHE A 9 -11.08 6.56 -1.47
C PHE A 9 -11.35 7.14 -0.09
N ASN A 10 -10.69 8.25 0.23
CA ASN A 10 -10.82 8.95 1.51
C ASN A 10 -10.78 7.96 2.70
N THR A 11 -9.73 7.14 2.71
CA THR A 11 -9.59 6.00 3.62
C THR A 11 -8.18 6.00 4.18
N LEU A 12 -8.04 5.72 5.47
CA LEU A 12 -6.78 5.42 6.13
C LEU A 12 -6.75 3.94 6.46
N ILE A 13 -5.77 3.22 5.92
CA ILE A 13 -5.40 1.91 6.43
C ILE A 13 -4.52 2.14 7.64
N THR A 14 -5.05 1.79 8.82
CA THR A 14 -4.31 1.91 10.07
C THR A 14 -3.33 0.76 10.22
N VAL A 15 -2.24 1.01 10.94
CA VAL A 15 -1.27 -0.03 11.31
C VAL A 15 -1.98 -1.18 12.01
N ALA A 16 -1.50 -2.41 11.78
CA ALA A 16 -2.07 -3.60 12.41
C ALA A 16 -1.91 -3.53 13.95
N GLU A 17 -2.91 -4.00 14.68
CA GLU A 17 -2.90 -4.01 16.16
C GLU A 17 -1.75 -4.83 16.75
N ASP A 18 -1.24 -5.81 16.00
CA ASP A 18 -0.12 -6.68 16.40
C ASP A 18 1.24 -6.20 15.87
N CYS A 19 1.30 -5.00 15.28
CA CYS A 19 2.54 -4.38 14.85
C CYS A 19 3.38 -4.00 16.08
N LYS A 20 4.63 -4.45 16.13
CA LYS A 20 5.53 -4.23 17.28
C LYS A 20 6.25 -2.88 17.27
N VAL A 21 6.09 -2.10 16.21
CA VAL A 21 6.75 -0.80 16.06
C VAL A 21 5.74 0.32 16.28
N ASP A 22 6.16 1.34 17.02
CA ASP A 22 5.33 2.49 17.38
C ASP A 22 5.37 3.58 16.28
N CYS A 23 6.40 3.56 15.44
CA CYS A 23 6.61 4.50 14.34
C CYS A 23 6.90 3.78 13.00
N GLY A 24 6.74 4.55 11.92
CA GLY A 24 7.08 4.18 10.56
C GLY A 24 8.57 3.89 10.44
N THR A 25 8.91 2.62 10.28
CA THR A 25 10.29 2.16 10.11
C THR A 25 10.57 1.82 8.66
N THR A 26 11.69 2.30 8.12
CA THR A 26 12.10 1.94 6.75
C THR A 26 12.38 0.44 6.68
N PRO A 27 11.78 -0.30 5.73
CA PRO A 27 12.09 -1.72 5.58
C PRO A 27 13.58 -1.93 5.28
N PRO A 28 14.26 -2.88 5.93
CA PRO A 28 15.69 -3.10 5.73
C PRO A 28 15.95 -3.49 4.28
N GLU A 29 17.01 -2.92 3.69
CA GLU A 29 17.48 -3.33 2.38
C GLU A 29 18.22 -4.68 2.51
N LYS A 30 17.81 -5.63 1.68
CA LYS A 30 18.46 -6.95 1.52
C LYS A 30 19.00 -7.04 0.10
N ASP A 31 19.85 -8.06 -0.18
CA ASP A 31 20.35 -8.34 -1.53
C ASP A 31 19.26 -8.36 -2.60
N LYS A 32 18.05 -8.82 -2.24
CA LYS A 32 16.84 -8.70 -3.06
C LYS A 32 15.83 -7.78 -2.39
N LYS A 33 15.41 -6.73 -3.11
CA LYS A 33 14.34 -5.82 -2.67
C LYS A 33 13.06 -6.62 -2.40
N THR A 34 12.50 -6.44 -1.21
CA THR A 34 11.22 -7.07 -0.85
C THR A 34 10.06 -6.22 -1.34
N ILE A 35 8.84 -6.80 -1.33
CA ILE A 35 7.60 -6.06 -1.66
C ILE A 35 7.49 -4.79 -0.82
N ALA A 36 7.87 -4.85 0.47
CA ALA A 36 7.86 -3.69 1.35
C ALA A 36 8.82 -2.60 0.87
N ASN A 37 10.04 -2.95 0.47
CA ASN A 37 11.01 -1.97 -0.05
C ASN A 37 10.48 -1.31 -1.33
N TYR A 38 9.89 -2.06 -2.26
CA TYR A 38 9.35 -1.47 -3.49
C TYR A 38 8.18 -0.53 -3.22
N GLN A 39 7.24 -0.93 -2.36
CA GLN A 39 6.10 -0.09 -2.01
C GLN A 39 6.55 1.17 -1.27
N PHE A 40 7.49 1.03 -0.34
CA PHE A 40 8.07 2.17 0.39
C PHE A 40 8.74 3.14 -0.58
N ASP A 41 9.63 2.66 -1.44
CA ASP A 41 10.36 3.51 -2.39
C ASP A 41 9.43 4.25 -3.35
N LEU A 42 8.41 3.57 -3.90
CA LEU A 42 7.43 4.17 -4.80
C LEU A 42 6.61 5.29 -4.13
N LEU A 43 6.13 5.03 -2.91
CA LEU A 43 5.23 5.94 -2.20
C LEU A 43 5.98 7.10 -1.55
N THR A 44 7.19 6.88 -1.05
CA THR A 44 8.03 7.92 -0.46
C THR A 44 8.60 8.86 -1.53
N LYS A 45 8.98 8.35 -2.71
CA LYS A 45 9.46 9.19 -3.81
C LYS A 45 8.36 10.05 -4.45
N LYS A 46 7.13 9.54 -4.53
CA LYS A 46 6.03 10.20 -5.23
C LYS A 46 4.72 10.02 -4.43
N PRO A 47 4.57 10.73 -3.30
CA PRO A 47 3.35 10.68 -2.51
C PRO A 47 2.17 11.23 -3.32
N LEU A 48 0.97 10.66 -3.14
CA LEU A 48 -0.26 11.05 -3.84
C LEU A 48 -0.12 11.06 -5.37
N LYS A 49 0.69 10.16 -5.92
CA LYS A 49 0.78 9.95 -7.36
C LYS A 49 0.08 8.67 -7.81
N TYR A 50 0.29 7.60 -7.07
CA TYR A 50 -0.13 6.25 -7.46
C TYR A 50 -1.37 5.81 -6.68
N THR A 51 -2.22 5.03 -7.35
CA THR A 51 -3.36 4.32 -6.76
C THR A 51 -2.96 2.93 -6.24
N SER A 52 -3.83 2.27 -5.47
CA SER A 52 -3.55 0.91 -4.94
C SER A 52 -3.22 -0.07 -6.05
N ASP A 53 -4.04 -0.04 -7.11
CA ASP A 53 -3.87 -0.90 -8.26
C ASP A 53 -2.53 -0.66 -8.95
N GLU A 54 -2.16 0.61 -9.16
CA GLU A 54 -0.87 0.94 -9.78
C GLU A 54 0.32 0.53 -8.94
N VAL A 55 0.27 0.72 -7.62
CA VAL A 55 1.34 0.28 -6.71
C VAL A 55 1.47 -1.24 -6.78
N LEU A 56 0.37 -1.99 -6.61
CA LEU A 56 0.40 -3.45 -6.64
C LEU A 56 0.89 -3.98 -7.99
N PHE A 57 0.41 -3.41 -9.09
CA PHE A 57 0.81 -3.84 -10.43
C PHE A 57 2.25 -3.46 -10.76
N THR A 58 2.72 -2.28 -10.33
CA THR A 58 4.12 -1.87 -10.53
C THR A 58 5.08 -2.78 -9.77
N VAL A 59 4.75 -3.14 -8.53
CA VAL A 59 5.59 -4.10 -7.78
C VAL A 59 5.54 -5.49 -8.42
N PHE A 60 4.38 -5.91 -8.92
CA PHE A 60 4.26 -7.18 -9.66
C PHE A 60 5.09 -7.18 -10.94
N SER A 61 5.02 -6.12 -11.75
CA SER A 61 5.74 -6.04 -13.02
C SER A 61 7.24 -5.98 -12.82
N LEU A 62 7.72 -5.21 -11.83
CA LEU A 62 9.14 -5.14 -11.46
C LEU A 62 9.68 -6.49 -10.96
N ARG A 63 8.88 -7.27 -10.24
CA ARG A 63 9.30 -8.59 -9.72
C ARG A 63 9.29 -9.70 -10.77
N ASN A 64 8.54 -9.53 -11.85
CA ASN A 64 8.43 -10.51 -12.94
C ASN A 64 9.15 -10.03 -14.22
N ASP A 65 9.94 -8.95 -14.14
CA ASP A 65 10.67 -8.35 -15.25
C ASP A 65 9.82 -8.19 -16.53
N ILE A 66 8.58 -7.71 -16.35
CA ILE A 66 7.61 -7.58 -17.44
C ILE A 66 8.04 -6.42 -18.35
N SER A 67 8.22 -6.72 -19.65
CA SER A 67 8.56 -5.72 -20.65
C SER A 67 7.41 -4.73 -20.89
N ALA A 68 7.76 -3.48 -21.23
CA ALA A 68 6.79 -2.40 -21.44
C ALA A 68 5.69 -2.76 -22.44
N SER A 69 6.03 -3.48 -23.51
CA SER A 69 5.09 -3.93 -24.54
C SER A 69 4.03 -4.91 -24.03
N LYS A 70 4.30 -5.65 -22.95
CA LYS A 70 3.38 -6.64 -22.35
C LYS A 70 2.66 -6.12 -21.12
N LEU A 71 2.98 -4.92 -20.64
CA LEU A 71 2.40 -4.39 -19.40
C LEU A 71 0.88 -4.31 -19.47
N ASN A 72 0.30 -3.88 -20.59
CA ASN A 72 -1.15 -3.75 -20.70
C ASN A 72 -1.86 -5.11 -20.63
N ASP A 73 -1.36 -6.11 -21.35
CA ASP A 73 -1.92 -7.46 -21.34
C ASP A 73 -1.81 -8.10 -19.95
N GLU A 74 -0.64 -7.97 -19.32
CA GLU A 74 -0.40 -8.49 -17.97
C GLU A 74 -1.22 -7.73 -16.92
N LYS A 75 -1.46 -6.44 -17.10
CA LYS A 75 -2.34 -5.65 -16.24
C LYS A 75 -3.77 -6.17 -16.30
N ILE A 76 -4.29 -6.43 -17.49
CA ILE A 76 -5.63 -7.00 -17.68
C ILE A 76 -5.72 -8.37 -17.00
N LYS A 77 -4.72 -9.24 -17.20
CA LYS A 77 -4.67 -10.55 -16.54
C LYS A 77 -4.58 -10.43 -15.02
N PHE A 78 -3.76 -9.53 -14.51
CA PHE A 78 -3.56 -9.31 -13.08
C PHE A 78 -4.88 -8.90 -12.41
N PHE A 79 -5.63 -7.97 -12.99
CA PHE A 79 -6.92 -7.51 -12.46
C PHE A 79 -8.12 -8.36 -12.88
N SER A 80 -7.93 -9.39 -13.71
CA SER A 80 -8.97 -10.37 -14.02
C SER A 80 -9.33 -11.27 -12.82
N LYS A 81 -8.44 -11.35 -11.83
CA LYS A 81 -8.64 -12.04 -10.55
C LYS A 81 -8.55 -11.03 -9.41
N GLY A 82 -9.26 -11.30 -8.31
CA GLY A 82 -9.15 -10.48 -7.11
C GLY A 82 -7.72 -10.51 -6.56
N GLN A 83 -7.14 -9.32 -6.34
CA GLN A 83 -5.78 -9.17 -5.80
C GLN A 83 -5.82 -8.77 -4.32
N PRO A 84 -4.83 -9.19 -3.52
CA PRO A 84 -4.72 -8.76 -2.14
C PRO A 84 -4.49 -7.24 -2.08
N CYS A 85 -5.39 -6.53 -1.40
CA CYS A 85 -5.28 -5.08 -1.24
C CYS A 85 -4.13 -4.69 -0.29
N LEU A 86 -3.81 -3.40 -0.25
CA LEU A 86 -2.76 -2.84 0.61
C LEU A 86 -2.98 -3.03 2.12
N ARG A 87 -4.17 -3.48 2.57
CA ARG A 87 -4.38 -3.92 3.96
C ARG A 87 -3.51 -5.11 4.34
N THR A 88 -3.03 -5.87 3.35
CA THR A 88 -2.09 -6.98 3.54
C THR A 88 -0.63 -6.57 3.42
N SER A 89 -0.35 -5.30 3.11
CA SER A 89 1.01 -4.81 2.91
C SER A 89 1.84 -4.99 4.18
N PRO A 90 3.09 -5.49 4.08
CA PRO A 90 4.00 -5.52 5.21
C PRO A 90 4.24 -4.12 5.83
N LEU A 91 4.08 -3.04 5.05
CA LEU A 91 4.26 -1.67 5.54
C LEU A 91 3.30 -1.35 6.69
N ALA A 92 2.03 -1.65 6.51
CA ALA A 92 1.01 -1.43 7.55
C ALA A 92 0.95 -2.56 8.59
N LYS A 93 1.41 -3.77 8.24
CA LYS A 93 1.39 -4.93 9.15
C LYS A 93 2.57 -5.01 10.12
N THR A 94 3.75 -4.53 9.71
CA THR A 94 5.00 -4.84 10.41
C THR A 94 5.90 -3.63 10.58
N TYR A 95 5.82 -2.65 9.69
CA TYR A 95 6.73 -1.51 9.68
C TYR A 95 6.11 -0.20 10.18
N GLY A 96 4.91 -0.23 10.77
CA GLY A 96 4.35 0.97 11.42
C GLY A 96 3.90 2.07 10.48
N TRP A 97 3.66 1.78 9.20
CA TRP A 97 3.21 2.79 8.24
C TRP A 97 1.69 2.76 8.06
N GLY A 98 1.04 3.89 8.30
CA GLY A 98 -0.31 4.15 7.84
C GLY A 98 -0.33 4.36 6.32
N ILE A 99 -1.36 3.83 5.65
CA ILE A 99 -1.54 4.02 4.20
C ILE A 99 -2.82 4.84 4.01
N TYR A 100 -2.66 6.12 3.68
CA TYR A 100 -3.77 7.03 3.43
C TYR A 100 -4.10 7.09 1.94
N PHE A 101 -5.40 7.14 1.64
CA PHE A 101 -5.99 7.27 0.33
C PHE A 101 -6.77 8.57 0.29
N ASP A 102 -6.41 9.47 -0.63
CA ASP A 102 -7.14 10.73 -0.83
C ASP A 102 -8.52 10.50 -1.50
N ASP A 103 -9.24 11.59 -1.76
CA ASP A 103 -10.54 11.59 -2.45
C ASP A 103 -10.46 11.02 -3.87
N LYS A 104 -9.26 11.04 -4.48
CA LYS A 104 -8.98 10.51 -5.82
C LYS A 104 -8.43 9.07 -5.77
N GLY A 105 -8.29 8.49 -4.59
CA GLY A 105 -7.78 7.14 -4.35
C GLY A 105 -6.26 7.02 -4.52
N LYS A 106 -5.55 8.14 -4.49
CA LYS A 106 -4.09 8.18 -4.52
C LYS A 106 -3.52 7.98 -3.12
N ILE A 107 -2.36 7.33 -3.08
CA ILE A 107 -1.78 6.83 -1.85
C ILE A 107 -0.70 7.74 -1.32
N LYS A 108 -0.71 7.93 -0.01
CA LYS A 108 0.37 8.50 0.77
C LYS A 108 0.73 7.57 1.93
N LEU A 109 2.03 7.37 2.16
CA LEU A 109 2.49 6.76 3.41
C LEU A 109 2.57 7.82 4.49
N ILE A 110 2.07 7.47 5.66
CA ILE A 110 2.05 8.35 6.83
C ILE A 110 2.60 7.55 8.00
N ASP A 111 3.56 8.14 8.70
CA ASP A 111 4.14 7.55 9.90
C ASP A 111 3.08 7.48 11.01
N SER A 112 2.90 6.31 11.63
CA SER A 112 1.94 6.14 12.74
C SER A 112 2.20 7.02 13.95
N ALA A 113 3.45 7.45 14.15
CA ALA A 113 3.85 8.34 15.24
C ALA A 113 3.65 9.82 14.91
N SER A 114 3.30 10.17 13.66
CA SER A 114 3.14 11.56 13.25
C SER A 114 1.79 12.16 13.67
N ASP A 115 1.78 13.47 13.91
CA ASP A 115 0.54 14.22 14.16
C ASP A 115 -0.44 14.11 12.99
N GLU A 116 0.05 14.01 11.75
CA GLU A 116 -0.79 13.81 10.57
C GLU A 116 -1.61 12.52 10.68
N TYR A 117 -0.99 11.42 11.13
CA TYR A 117 -1.70 10.16 11.34
C TYR A 117 -2.76 10.28 12.43
N GLN A 118 -2.44 10.92 13.55
CA GLN A 118 -3.39 11.15 14.64
C GLN A 118 -4.58 12.01 14.20
N ASN A 119 -4.30 13.08 13.45
CA ASN A 119 -5.33 13.94 12.86
C ASN A 119 -6.26 13.14 11.94
N LEU A 120 -5.72 12.23 11.11
CA LEU A 120 -6.52 11.39 10.23
C LEU A 120 -7.34 10.33 10.99
N ILE A 121 -6.82 9.79 12.09
CA ILE A 121 -7.59 8.90 12.98
C ILE A 121 -8.80 9.66 13.55
N GLN A 122 -8.59 10.89 14.04
CA GLN A 122 -9.64 11.70 14.65
C GLN A 122 -10.63 12.27 13.61
N ASN A 123 -10.20 12.46 12.37
CA ASN A 123 -11.02 13.05 11.31
C ASN A 123 -12.16 12.13 10.88
N GLN A 124 -13.40 12.42 11.27
CA GLN A 124 -14.58 11.60 10.98
C GLN A 124 -14.88 11.42 9.49
N SER A 125 -14.44 12.35 8.63
CA SER A 125 -14.62 12.25 7.18
C SER A 125 -13.76 11.17 6.54
N VAL A 126 -12.70 10.71 7.22
CA VAL A 126 -11.79 9.67 6.71
C VAL A 126 -12.26 8.31 7.22
N ASN A 127 -12.45 7.36 6.30
CA ASN A 127 -12.76 5.98 6.66
C ASN A 127 -11.53 5.30 7.24
N LYS A 128 -11.65 4.55 8.34
CA LYS A 128 -10.52 3.78 8.89
C LYS A 128 -10.72 2.30 8.63
N LYS A 129 -9.67 1.67 8.10
CA LYS A 129 -9.63 0.22 7.85
C LYS A 129 -8.38 -0.36 8.49
N PRO A 130 -8.47 -1.24 9.50
CA PRO A 130 -7.28 -1.84 10.07
C PRO A 130 -6.57 -2.71 9.03
N ALA A 131 -5.24 -2.65 9.00
CA ALA A 131 -4.43 -3.63 8.30
C ALA A 131 -4.74 -5.04 8.82
N MET A 132 -4.54 -6.04 7.97
CA MET A 132 -4.77 -7.43 8.36
C MET A 132 -3.74 -7.87 9.41
N LYS A 133 -4.16 -8.66 10.39
CA LYS A 133 -3.24 -9.20 11.41
C LYS A 133 -2.17 -10.08 10.77
N ASN A 134 -1.01 -10.15 11.38
CA ASN A 134 0.05 -11.07 10.99
C ASN A 134 -0.22 -12.46 11.55
N LYS A 135 -1.35 -13.07 11.15
CA LYS A 135 -1.66 -14.45 11.51
C LYS A 135 -0.68 -15.36 10.73
N ARG A 136 0.39 -15.77 11.41
CA ARG A 136 1.13 -16.99 11.10
C ARG A 136 0.39 -18.19 11.67
#